data_AF-A0A3E0PGL7-F1
#
_entry.id   AF-A0A3E0PGL7-F1
#
_cell.length_a   1.000
_cell.length_b   1.000
_cell.length_c   1.000
_cell.angle_alpha   90.00
_cell.angle_beta   90.00
_cell.angle_gamma   90.00
#
_symmetry.space_group_name_H-M   'P 1'
#
loop_
_entity.id
_entity.type
_entity.pdbx_description
1 polymer ?
#
loop_
_entity_poly.entity_id
_entity_poly.type
_entity_poly.pdbx_seq_one_letter_code
_entity_poly.pdbx_strand_id
1 'polypeptide(L)'
;METVIAASPLLGHELEDRRPIGAAQEEHIAERFALASTIPLAGPQQRDLFCVAPLDLLVSEQAGRKQFHLLELNGTGIGGLTNLTDRAVSEVLQSLAESCTAFDDPDGVVLLAVSGKESESSPRLNRLMHEKLLFVEAMRQGLSRRFGGCEATNLALLREGKGRRGMPAVALGYIKDFLNDLTVEYDGSAWLHGRRVIGAVNDRFCRNMLQRFDERVDLEELRTLNRCFSAGSDKGVAYSLMNEFVQARPQPGLPSEILNAHADSRLSLVQTVLDWMARGRQVVIKPHGTGLGHGIEFFLDPQESYEQVVARIDRSLCLTEEYYGISGGALPYTVCEYVDACRVAAKDHPLEGHKYELRVVVYRHGMTLRAFPSIAKVARERDDLGGRVRRALINNITASGDTSKVSGVDYMLPLCNQRSLGLLGLSIEDVESLCAAATGYVRYVLDQVDTRPERFGLPAHRQEVGTVAVPAAA
;
A
#
# COMPACT_ATOMS: atom_id res chain seq x y z
N MET A 1 14.34 -8.68 15.98
CA MET A 1 13.86 -7.33 15.61
C MET A 1 14.34 -6.28 16.60
N GLU A 2 14.13 -6.49 17.90
CA GLU A 2 14.65 -5.64 18.98
C GLU A 2 16.14 -5.27 18.82
N THR A 3 17.00 -6.27 18.66
CA THR A 3 18.45 -6.05 18.48
C THR A 3 18.76 -5.20 17.25
N VAL A 4 18.01 -5.36 16.15
CA VAL A 4 18.22 -4.59 14.91
C VAL A 4 17.83 -3.13 15.14
N ILE A 5 16.71 -2.87 15.82
CA ILE A 5 16.27 -1.52 16.17
C ILE A 5 17.28 -0.87 17.13
N ALA A 6 17.66 -1.56 18.20
CA ALA A 6 18.60 -1.07 19.20
C ALA A 6 20.00 -0.77 18.61
N ALA A 7 20.46 -1.58 17.66
CA ALA A 7 21.74 -1.39 16.99
C ALA A 7 21.70 -0.34 15.86
N SER A 8 20.51 0.03 15.36
CA SER A 8 20.41 0.86 14.15
C SER A 8 21.10 2.23 14.26
N PRO A 9 21.06 2.94 15.40
CA PRO A 9 21.78 4.22 15.53
C PRO A 9 23.30 4.06 15.38
N LEU A 10 23.87 2.91 15.80
CA LEU A 10 25.29 2.59 15.60
C LEU A 10 25.63 2.36 14.12
N LEU A 11 24.63 2.03 13.30
CA LEU A 11 24.74 1.83 11.86
C LEU A 11 24.38 3.09 11.06
N GLY A 12 24.22 4.25 11.72
CA GLY A 12 23.94 5.53 11.07
C GLY A 12 22.49 5.71 10.60
N HIS A 13 21.55 4.91 11.12
CA HIS A 13 20.13 5.01 10.74
C HIS A 13 19.20 4.83 11.93
N GLU A 14 18.21 5.71 12.11
CA GLU A 14 17.25 5.59 13.21
C GLU A 14 15.98 4.87 12.74
N LEU A 15 15.78 3.66 13.25
CA LEU A 15 14.57 2.87 12.98
C LEU A 15 13.46 3.22 13.97
N GLU A 16 12.23 3.29 13.48
CA GLU A 16 11.04 3.53 14.30
C GLU A 16 10.63 2.25 15.03
N ASP A 17 10.37 2.31 16.34
CA ASP A 17 9.92 1.15 17.12
C ASP A 17 8.42 1.19 17.36
N ARG A 18 7.64 0.39 16.62
CA ARG A 18 6.19 0.29 16.80
C ARG A 18 5.74 -0.91 17.63
N ARG A 19 6.67 -1.68 18.21
CA ARG A 19 6.32 -2.82 19.09
C ARG A 19 5.38 -2.44 20.24
N PRO A 20 5.48 -1.25 20.88
CA PRO A 20 4.50 -0.85 21.89
C PRO A 20 3.06 -0.79 21.37
N ILE A 21 2.86 -0.47 20.09
CA ILE A 21 1.54 -0.48 19.44
C ILE A 21 1.05 -1.91 19.30
N GLY A 22 1.87 -2.81 18.75
CA GLY A 22 1.53 -4.23 18.61
C GLY A 22 1.23 -4.88 19.98
N ALA A 23 2.02 -4.57 21.00
CA ALA A 23 1.82 -5.07 22.37
C ALA A 23 0.56 -4.53 23.05
N ALA A 24 0.03 -3.39 22.59
CA ALA A 24 -1.20 -2.80 23.10
C ALA A 24 -2.47 -3.33 22.39
N GLN A 25 -2.31 -4.16 21.36
CA GLN A 25 -3.42 -4.87 20.72
C GLN A 25 -3.88 -6.03 21.62
N GLU A 26 -5.17 -6.09 21.90
CA GLU A 26 -5.80 -7.15 22.66
C GLU A 26 -6.09 -8.34 21.73
N GLU A 27 -5.38 -9.45 21.91
CA GLU A 27 -5.42 -10.61 21.02
C GLU A 27 -6.84 -11.17 20.81
N HIS A 28 -7.67 -11.19 21.85
CA HIS A 28 -9.06 -11.67 21.76
C HIS A 28 -9.96 -10.76 20.90
N ILE A 29 -9.70 -9.45 20.88
CA ILE A 29 -10.39 -8.50 19.99
C ILE A 29 -9.90 -8.70 18.55
N ALA A 30 -8.58 -8.84 18.36
CA ALA A 30 -7.99 -9.11 17.06
C ALA A 30 -8.55 -10.40 16.43
N GLU A 31 -8.64 -11.49 17.22
CA GLU A 31 -9.21 -12.76 16.77
C GLU A 31 -10.69 -12.63 16.41
N ARG A 32 -11.48 -11.88 17.20
CA ARG A 32 -12.88 -11.58 16.87
C ARG A 32 -13.00 -10.93 15.49
N PHE A 33 -12.22 -9.88 15.21
CA PHE A 33 -12.24 -9.21 13.91
C PHE A 33 -11.78 -10.11 12.76
N ALA A 34 -10.71 -10.89 12.98
CA ALA A 34 -10.19 -11.80 11.97
C ALA A 34 -11.21 -12.89 11.60
N LEU A 35 -11.92 -13.46 12.59
CA LEU A 35 -12.96 -14.45 12.37
C LEU A 35 -14.19 -13.85 11.69
N ALA A 36 -14.68 -12.70 12.15
CA ALA A 36 -15.86 -12.04 11.58
C ALA A 36 -15.65 -11.54 10.14
N SER A 37 -14.39 -11.32 9.74
CA SER A 37 -14.02 -10.90 8.38
C SER A 37 -13.49 -12.03 7.50
N THR A 38 -13.61 -13.30 7.92
CA THR A 38 -13.10 -14.42 7.14
C THR A 38 -13.91 -14.63 5.86
N ILE A 39 -13.27 -14.54 4.70
CA ILE A 39 -13.88 -14.76 3.38
C ILE A 39 -13.03 -15.75 2.57
N PRO A 40 -13.60 -16.81 1.95
CA PRO A 40 -12.84 -17.74 1.14
C PRO A 40 -12.34 -17.10 -0.16
N LEU A 41 -11.20 -17.58 -0.66
CA LEU A 41 -10.79 -17.33 -2.04
C LEU A 41 -11.70 -18.11 -3.01
N ALA A 42 -11.89 -17.65 -4.26
CA ALA A 42 -12.70 -18.38 -5.25
C ALA A 42 -12.01 -19.65 -5.74
N GLY A 43 -10.68 -19.68 -5.74
CA GLY A 43 -9.94 -20.85 -6.17
C GLY A 43 -8.44 -20.78 -5.87
N PRO A 44 -7.73 -21.91 -6.06
CA PRO A 44 -6.30 -22.03 -5.79
C PRO A 44 -5.44 -21.01 -6.55
N GLN A 45 -5.85 -20.61 -7.76
CA GLN A 45 -5.11 -19.66 -8.58
C GLN A 45 -4.93 -18.30 -7.91
N GLN A 46 -5.88 -17.88 -7.07
CA GLN A 46 -5.81 -16.60 -6.36
C GLN A 46 -4.92 -16.63 -5.12
N ARG A 47 -4.50 -17.83 -4.68
CA ARG A 47 -3.59 -17.98 -3.53
C ARG A 47 -2.27 -17.25 -3.74
N ASP A 48 -1.79 -17.26 -4.98
CA ASP A 48 -0.51 -16.65 -5.36
C ASP A 48 -0.66 -15.20 -5.83
N LEU A 49 -1.90 -14.71 -5.98
CA LEU A 49 -2.19 -13.33 -6.35
C LEU A 49 -2.20 -12.37 -5.16
N PHE A 50 -2.26 -12.88 -3.92
CA PHE A 50 -2.43 -12.05 -2.74
C PHE A 50 -1.71 -12.58 -1.51
N CYS A 51 -1.10 -11.66 -0.76
CA CYS A 51 -0.53 -11.95 0.55
C CYS A 51 -1.09 -11.02 1.63
N VAL A 52 -0.94 -9.70 1.44
CA VAL A 52 -1.31 -8.69 2.45
C VAL A 52 -1.46 -7.34 1.78
N ALA A 53 -2.51 -6.60 2.10
CA ALA A 53 -2.78 -5.24 1.65
C ALA A 53 -3.40 -4.36 2.75
N PRO A 54 -2.74 -3.28 3.18
CA PRO A 54 -3.34 -2.27 4.03
C PRO A 54 -4.33 -1.37 3.27
N LEU A 55 -5.50 -1.13 3.85
CA LEU A 55 -6.45 -0.11 3.40
C LEU A 55 -6.40 1.04 4.39
N ASP A 56 -6.29 2.26 3.86
CA ASP A 56 -6.43 3.47 4.66
C ASP A 56 -7.80 4.08 4.41
N LEU A 57 -8.50 4.40 5.50
CA LEU A 57 -9.91 4.75 5.53
C LEU A 57 -10.10 6.03 6.34
N LEU A 58 -10.59 7.08 5.70
CA LEU A 58 -11.01 8.29 6.39
C LEU A 58 -12.31 8.01 7.14
N VAL A 59 -12.41 8.44 8.38
CA VAL A 59 -13.68 8.37 9.12
C VAL A 59 -14.36 9.72 9.03
N SER A 60 -15.60 9.76 8.58
CA SER A 60 -16.45 10.96 8.62
C SER A 60 -17.70 10.67 9.44
N GLU A 61 -18.51 11.69 9.71
CA GLU A 61 -19.78 11.53 10.38
C GLU A 61 -20.91 12.16 9.57
N GLN A 62 -21.92 11.35 9.25
CA GLN A 62 -23.12 11.79 8.52
C GLN A 62 -24.35 11.37 9.32
N ALA A 63 -25.22 12.32 9.64
CA ALA A 63 -26.46 12.08 10.41
C ALA A 63 -26.23 11.29 11.72
N GLY A 64 -25.13 11.58 12.43
CA GLY A 64 -24.78 10.93 13.69
C GLY A 64 -24.22 9.51 13.56
N ARG A 65 -23.88 9.06 12.34
CA ARG A 65 -23.28 7.75 12.07
C ARG A 65 -21.91 7.92 11.43
N LYS A 66 -20.98 7.03 11.80
CA LYS A 66 -19.66 6.98 11.18
C LYS A 66 -19.76 6.43 9.76
N GLN A 67 -19.01 7.04 8.85
CA GLN A 67 -18.79 6.52 7.50
C GLN A 67 -17.30 6.37 7.26
N PHE A 68 -16.93 5.29 6.57
CA PHE A 68 -15.55 4.93 6.27
C PHE A 68 -15.31 5.11 4.77
N HIS A 69 -14.53 6.11 4.42
CA HIS A 69 -14.21 6.45 3.03
C HIS A 69 -12.84 5.89 2.67
N LEU A 70 -12.76 5.08 1.61
CA LEU A 70 -11.48 4.58 1.13
C LEU A 70 -10.58 5.76 0.72
N LEU A 71 -9.39 5.87 1.32
CA LEU A 71 -8.36 6.81 0.91
C LEU A 71 -7.39 6.17 -0.07
N GLU A 72 -6.94 4.95 0.24
CA GLU A 72 -6.07 4.17 -0.62
C GLU A 72 -6.11 2.68 -0.26
N LEU A 73 -5.91 1.85 -1.29
CA LEU A 73 -5.55 0.45 -1.15
C LEU A 73 -4.03 0.35 -1.35
N ASN A 74 -3.29 0.13 -0.28
CA ASN A 74 -1.87 -0.19 -0.39
C ASN A 74 -1.78 -1.69 -0.69
N GLY A 75 -1.46 -2.08 -1.92
CA GLY A 75 -1.28 -3.48 -2.32
C GLY A 75 -0.27 -4.21 -1.44
N THR A 76 1.02 -3.89 -1.42
CA THR A 76 2.09 -4.40 -0.55
C THR A 76 2.99 -3.27 -0.05
N GLY A 77 2.42 -2.14 0.33
CA GLY A 77 3.15 -1.19 1.16
C GLY A 77 3.56 -1.89 2.46
N ILE A 78 4.79 -2.42 2.52
CA ILE A 78 5.31 -3.37 3.53
C ILE A 78 5.49 -2.71 4.92
N GLY A 79 4.80 -1.61 5.21
CA GLY A 79 4.96 -0.80 6.42
C GLY A 79 3.83 -1.02 7.43
N GLY A 80 4.19 -1.22 8.69
CA GLY A 80 3.28 -1.35 9.82
C GLY A 80 2.93 -2.78 10.22
N LEU A 81 3.74 -3.78 9.85
CA LEU A 81 3.58 -5.14 10.39
C LEU A 81 3.72 -5.15 11.91
N THR A 82 4.62 -4.34 12.44
CA THR A 82 4.89 -4.25 13.88
C THR A 82 3.76 -3.61 14.68
N ASN A 83 2.71 -3.13 14.01
CA ASN A 83 1.46 -2.70 14.63
C ASN A 83 0.51 -3.87 14.94
N LEU A 84 0.71 -5.02 14.29
CA LEU A 84 -0.15 -6.20 14.44
C LEU A 84 0.27 -7.04 15.65
N THR A 85 -0.56 -8.00 16.05
CA THR A 85 -0.16 -9.01 17.04
C THR A 85 0.80 -10.03 16.43
N ASP A 86 1.60 -10.70 17.26
CA ASP A 86 2.57 -11.71 16.81
C ASP A 86 1.93 -12.83 15.98
N ARG A 87 0.69 -13.22 16.33
CA ARG A 87 -0.08 -14.21 15.58
C ARG A 87 -0.40 -13.73 14.18
N ALA A 88 -0.95 -12.53 14.04
CA ALA A 88 -1.27 -11.95 12.73
C ALA A 88 -0.01 -11.74 11.87
N VAL A 89 1.10 -11.28 12.47
CA VAL A 89 2.40 -11.19 11.78
C VAL A 89 2.83 -12.57 11.26
N SER A 90 2.75 -13.61 12.11
CA SER A 90 3.13 -14.97 11.73
C SER A 90 2.28 -15.50 10.57
N GLU A 91 0.97 -15.25 10.59
CA GLU A 91 0.05 -15.65 9.51
C GLU A 91 0.40 -14.95 8.18
N VAL A 92 0.71 -13.65 8.20
CA VAL A 92 1.16 -12.90 7.00
C VAL A 92 2.47 -13.46 6.45
N LEU A 93 3.47 -13.64 7.31
CA LEU A 93 4.79 -14.12 6.90
C LEU A 93 4.73 -15.57 6.39
N GLN A 94 3.88 -16.41 6.98
CA GLN A 94 3.64 -17.75 6.49
C GLN A 94 3.05 -17.74 5.07
N SER A 95 2.02 -16.92 4.83
CA SER A 95 1.43 -16.77 3.49
C SER A 95 2.48 -16.31 2.47
N LEU A 96 3.34 -15.35 2.82
CA LEU A 96 4.43 -14.92 1.93
C LEU A 96 5.40 -16.06 1.61
N ALA A 97 5.82 -16.82 2.62
CA ALA A 97 6.71 -17.97 2.44
C ALA A 97 6.07 -19.06 1.57
N GLU A 98 4.76 -19.30 1.70
CA GLU A 98 4.03 -20.23 0.85
C GLU A 98 4.02 -19.78 -0.61
N SER A 99 3.75 -18.50 -0.89
CA SER A 99 3.74 -17.95 -2.25
C SER A 99 5.10 -18.07 -2.94
N CYS A 100 6.20 -17.99 -2.18
CA CYS A 100 7.55 -18.24 -2.70
C CYS A 100 7.82 -19.70 -3.12
N THR A 101 6.99 -20.67 -2.72
CA THR A 101 7.20 -22.07 -3.14
C THR A 101 6.77 -22.31 -4.58
N ALA A 102 6.03 -21.37 -5.18
CA ALA A 102 5.51 -21.49 -6.54
C ALA A 102 6.50 -21.05 -7.64
N PHE A 103 7.67 -20.51 -7.26
CA PHE A 103 8.76 -20.21 -8.20
C PHE A 103 9.41 -21.48 -8.76
N ASP A 104 9.91 -21.41 -9.98
CA ASP A 104 10.44 -22.53 -10.76
C ASP A 104 11.92 -22.35 -11.21
N ASP A 105 12.51 -21.17 -10.97
CA ASP A 105 13.92 -20.90 -11.29
C ASP A 105 14.84 -21.03 -10.05
N PRO A 106 15.76 -22.01 -10.02
CA PRO A 106 16.69 -22.20 -8.92
C PRO A 106 17.89 -21.23 -8.93
N ASP A 107 18.08 -20.38 -9.94
CA ASP A 107 19.09 -19.29 -9.94
C ASP A 107 18.45 -17.89 -10.01
N GLY A 108 17.12 -17.81 -9.97
CA GLY A 108 16.39 -16.56 -10.03
C GLY A 108 16.55 -15.70 -8.77
N VAL A 109 16.27 -14.40 -8.92
CA VAL A 109 16.27 -13.43 -7.82
C VAL A 109 14.86 -12.86 -7.61
N VAL A 110 14.44 -12.79 -6.34
CA VAL A 110 13.22 -12.11 -5.91
C VAL A 110 13.59 -10.77 -5.29
N LEU A 111 12.98 -9.68 -5.79
CA LEU A 111 13.28 -8.32 -5.36
C LEU A 111 12.34 -7.87 -4.23
N LEU A 112 12.92 -7.45 -3.11
CA LEU A 112 12.21 -6.74 -2.05
C LEU A 112 12.53 -5.26 -2.13
N ALA A 113 11.72 -4.52 -2.87
CA ALA A 113 11.97 -3.10 -3.12
C ALA A 113 11.45 -2.22 -1.97
N VAL A 114 12.28 -1.26 -1.55
CA VAL A 114 12.01 -0.38 -0.41
C VAL A 114 11.97 1.09 -0.85
N SER A 115 10.95 1.82 -0.44
CA SER A 115 10.85 3.28 -0.64
C SER A 115 11.78 4.04 0.31
N GLY A 116 12.15 5.28 -0.01
CA GLY A 116 12.90 6.18 0.87
C GLY A 116 14.11 6.87 0.22
N LYS A 117 14.72 6.27 -0.81
CA LYS A 117 15.87 6.86 -1.52
C LYS A 117 15.49 7.40 -2.90
N GLU A 118 14.43 8.19 -2.97
CA GLU A 118 13.94 8.76 -4.23
C GLU A 118 14.80 9.96 -4.70
N SER A 119 15.28 10.79 -3.77
CA SER A 119 16.17 11.92 -4.07
C SER A 119 17.64 11.58 -3.78
N GLU A 120 18.55 11.92 -4.71
CA GLU A 120 20.01 11.85 -4.46
C GLU A 120 20.48 12.99 -3.56
N SER A 121 19.88 14.18 -3.69
CA SER A 121 20.25 15.38 -2.93
C SER A 121 19.68 15.39 -1.52
N SER A 122 18.64 14.60 -1.27
CA SER A 122 17.98 14.49 0.04
C SER A 122 17.41 13.08 0.25
N PRO A 123 18.28 12.06 0.37
CA PRO A 123 17.83 10.68 0.57
C PRO A 123 17.17 10.53 1.94
N ARG A 124 15.99 9.91 1.96
CA ARG A 124 15.20 9.71 3.17
C ARG A 124 15.14 8.23 3.54
N LEU A 125 16.12 7.77 4.31
CA LEU A 125 16.20 6.36 4.69
C LEU A 125 14.89 5.86 5.35
N ASN A 126 14.45 4.67 4.97
CA ASN A 126 13.18 4.11 5.44
C ASN A 126 13.28 3.70 6.92
N ARG A 127 12.54 4.37 7.80
CA ARG A 127 12.54 4.08 9.26
C ARG A 127 11.93 2.71 9.62
N LEU A 128 11.23 2.07 8.68
CA LEU A 128 10.62 0.74 8.82
C LEU A 128 11.36 -0.33 7.99
N MET A 129 12.67 -0.14 7.77
CA MET A 129 13.51 -1.11 7.07
C MET A 129 13.56 -2.46 7.79
N HIS A 130 13.54 -2.48 9.13
CA HIS A 130 13.55 -3.72 9.91
C HIS A 130 12.34 -4.61 9.63
N GLU A 131 11.18 -4.05 9.30
CA GLU A 131 10.00 -4.85 8.91
C GLU A 131 10.22 -5.56 7.57
N LYS A 132 11.02 -4.96 6.67
CA LYS A 132 11.38 -5.57 5.39
C LYS A 132 12.23 -6.82 5.59
N LEU A 133 13.07 -6.84 6.64
CA LEU A 133 13.87 -8.03 6.98
C LEU A 133 12.99 -9.23 7.35
N LEU A 134 11.80 -9.01 7.92
CA LEU A 134 10.85 -10.10 8.18
C LEU A 134 10.35 -10.72 6.86
N PHE A 135 10.07 -9.88 5.86
CA PHE A 135 9.70 -10.33 4.52
C PHE A 135 10.85 -11.07 3.83
N VAL A 136 12.09 -10.55 3.93
CA VAL A 136 13.28 -11.25 3.40
C VAL A 136 13.36 -12.66 3.98
N GLU A 137 13.23 -12.78 5.30
CA GLU A 137 13.34 -14.08 5.97
C GLU A 137 12.21 -15.03 5.58
N ALA A 138 10.96 -14.56 5.52
CA ALA A 138 9.83 -15.37 5.07
C ALA A 138 10.01 -15.86 3.62
N MET A 139 10.40 -14.99 2.69
CA MET A 139 10.66 -15.39 1.30
C MET A 139 11.84 -16.36 1.20
N ARG A 140 12.92 -16.11 1.95
CA ARG A 140 14.08 -16.99 2.02
C ARG A 140 13.68 -18.38 2.51
N GLN A 141 12.83 -18.49 3.53
CA GLN A 141 12.31 -19.76 4.02
C GLN A 141 11.47 -20.48 2.96
N GLY A 142 10.58 -19.76 2.27
CA GLY A 142 9.78 -20.31 1.17
C GLY A 142 10.63 -20.88 0.03
N LEU A 143 11.58 -20.09 -0.47
CA LEU A 143 12.52 -20.52 -1.51
C LEU A 143 13.43 -21.67 -1.04
N SER A 144 13.90 -21.63 0.21
CA SER A 144 14.71 -22.72 0.77
C SER A 144 13.94 -24.03 0.88
N ARG A 145 12.64 -23.99 1.20
CA ARG A 145 11.78 -25.20 1.19
C ARG A 145 11.63 -25.77 -0.22
N ARG A 146 11.58 -24.90 -1.24
CA ARG A 146 11.40 -25.30 -2.64
C ARG A 146 12.68 -25.84 -3.30
N PHE A 147 13.83 -25.24 -3.00
CA PHE A 147 15.09 -25.47 -3.71
C PHE A 147 16.23 -26.01 -2.82
N GLY A 148 15.99 -26.24 -1.53
CA GLY A 148 17.00 -26.72 -0.58
C GLY A 148 17.95 -25.63 -0.05
N GLY A 149 17.85 -24.40 -0.55
CA GLY A 149 18.63 -23.25 -0.08
C GLY A 149 18.17 -21.95 -0.73
N CYS A 150 18.48 -20.82 -0.08
CA CYS A 150 18.26 -19.48 -0.61
C CYS A 150 19.22 -18.49 0.07
N GLU A 151 19.79 -17.59 -0.72
CA GLU A 151 20.57 -16.47 -0.20
C GLU A 151 19.67 -15.28 0.13
N ALA A 152 19.92 -14.61 1.26
CA ALA A 152 19.45 -13.25 1.49
C ALA A 152 20.61 -12.30 1.21
N THR A 153 20.42 -11.37 0.28
CA THR A 153 21.47 -10.46 -0.19
C THR A 153 20.92 -9.04 -0.36
N ASN A 154 21.76 -8.11 -0.80
CA ASN A 154 21.36 -6.75 -1.13
C ASN A 154 21.90 -6.34 -2.51
N LEU A 155 21.32 -5.29 -3.07
CA LEU A 155 21.69 -4.80 -4.40
C LEU A 155 23.18 -4.46 -4.52
N ALA A 156 23.81 -3.92 -3.48
CA ALA A 156 25.24 -3.57 -3.52
C ALA A 156 26.14 -4.81 -3.68
N LEU A 157 25.85 -5.89 -2.95
CA LEU A 157 26.58 -7.16 -3.09
C LEU A 157 26.36 -7.80 -4.47
N LEU A 158 25.15 -7.68 -5.03
CA LEU A 158 24.87 -8.15 -6.38
C LEU A 158 25.64 -7.36 -7.45
N ARG A 159 25.73 -6.03 -7.32
CA ARG A 159 26.55 -5.17 -8.21
C ARG A 159 28.02 -5.60 -8.22
N GLU A 160 28.54 -6.01 -7.07
CA GLU A 160 29.91 -6.49 -6.90
C GLU A 160 30.12 -7.94 -7.37
N GLY A 161 29.09 -8.60 -7.89
CA GLY A 161 29.16 -10.00 -8.31
C GLY A 161 29.31 -11.00 -7.16
N LYS A 162 29.00 -10.59 -5.92
CA LYS A 162 29.18 -11.41 -4.70
C LYS A 162 28.00 -12.33 -4.38
N GLY A 163 26.98 -12.39 -5.23
CA GLY A 163 25.87 -13.34 -5.07
C GLY A 163 26.27 -14.76 -5.46
N ARG A 164 25.79 -15.75 -4.71
CA ARG A 164 25.99 -17.17 -5.03
C ARG A 164 25.16 -17.55 -6.26
N ARG A 165 25.81 -18.21 -7.23
CA ARG A 165 25.20 -18.79 -8.42
C ARG A 165 24.66 -20.18 -8.15
N GLY A 166 23.63 -20.59 -8.90
CA GLY A 166 23.00 -21.90 -8.81
C GLY A 166 22.12 -22.09 -7.56
N MET A 167 21.71 -21.00 -6.93
CA MET A 167 20.83 -21.00 -5.76
C MET A 167 20.01 -19.71 -5.78
N PRO A 168 18.70 -19.74 -5.46
CA PRO A 168 17.87 -18.54 -5.55
C PRO A 168 18.30 -17.50 -4.51
N ALA A 169 17.98 -16.24 -4.78
CA ALA A 169 18.27 -15.13 -3.89
C ALA A 169 17.06 -14.24 -3.64
N VAL A 170 16.97 -13.69 -2.43
CA VAL A 170 16.11 -12.55 -2.10
C VAL A 170 17.01 -11.33 -1.98
N ALA A 171 16.79 -10.33 -2.82
CA ALA A 171 17.57 -9.11 -2.85
C ALA A 171 16.80 -7.94 -2.23
N LEU A 172 17.38 -7.32 -1.20
CA LEU A 172 16.89 -6.08 -0.61
C LEU A 172 17.55 -4.87 -1.29
N GLY A 173 16.75 -3.85 -1.64
CA GLY A 173 17.26 -2.63 -2.27
C GLY A 173 16.22 -1.53 -2.34
N TYR A 174 16.67 -0.30 -2.62
CA TYR A 174 15.75 0.82 -2.82
C TYR A 174 15.11 0.77 -4.20
N ILE A 175 13.84 1.21 -4.29
CA ILE A 175 13.06 1.24 -5.55
C ILE A 175 13.87 1.87 -6.68
N LYS A 176 14.39 3.09 -6.44
CA LYS A 176 15.17 3.83 -7.44
C LYS A 176 16.42 3.08 -7.88
N ASP A 177 17.18 2.54 -6.93
CA ASP A 177 18.42 1.82 -7.23
C ASP A 177 18.13 0.54 -8.02
N PHE A 178 17.06 -0.19 -7.73
CA PHE A 178 16.65 -1.34 -8.54
C PHE A 178 16.24 -0.93 -9.95
N LEU A 179 15.43 0.12 -10.10
CA LEU A 179 14.99 0.58 -11.42
C LEU A 179 16.14 1.05 -12.32
N ASN A 180 17.20 1.60 -11.72
CA ASN A 180 18.40 2.03 -12.46
C ASN A 180 19.25 0.85 -12.95
N ASP A 181 19.24 -0.26 -12.22
CA ASP A 181 20.08 -1.43 -12.51
C ASP A 181 19.35 -2.53 -13.29
N LEU A 182 18.02 -2.51 -13.30
CA LEU A 182 17.21 -3.51 -13.98
C LEU A 182 17.35 -3.36 -15.49
N THR A 183 17.45 -4.48 -16.18
CA THR A 183 17.36 -4.54 -17.64
C THR A 183 16.19 -5.44 -18.05
N VAL A 184 15.54 -5.11 -19.16
CA VAL A 184 14.47 -5.93 -19.75
C VAL A 184 14.91 -6.31 -21.16
N GLU A 185 14.96 -7.61 -21.44
CA GLU A 185 15.32 -8.14 -22.75
C GLU A 185 14.15 -8.05 -23.74
N TYR A 186 14.39 -8.41 -25.01
CA TYR A 186 13.39 -8.30 -26.07
C TYR A 186 12.17 -9.22 -25.84
N ASP A 187 12.37 -10.35 -25.15
CA ASP A 187 11.32 -11.28 -24.75
C ASP A 187 10.53 -10.83 -23.51
N GLY A 188 10.85 -9.66 -22.95
CA GLY A 188 10.20 -9.12 -21.76
C GLY A 188 10.76 -9.64 -20.44
N SER A 189 11.75 -10.54 -20.47
CA SER A 189 12.39 -11.04 -19.26
C SER A 189 13.19 -9.95 -18.54
N ALA A 190 12.99 -9.84 -17.23
CA ALA A 190 13.70 -8.87 -16.40
C ALA A 190 14.96 -9.50 -15.78
N TRP A 191 16.05 -8.74 -15.77
CA TRP A 191 17.36 -9.19 -15.31
C TRP A 191 18.01 -8.16 -14.39
N LEU A 192 18.74 -8.66 -13.40
CA LEU A 192 19.52 -7.87 -12.46
C LEU A 192 20.90 -8.52 -12.28
N HIS A 193 21.96 -7.82 -12.70
CA HIS A 193 23.37 -8.28 -12.59
C HIS A 193 23.59 -9.71 -13.10
N GLY A 194 23.00 -10.02 -14.26
CA GLY A 194 23.11 -11.31 -14.94
C GLY A 194 22.34 -12.45 -14.26
N ARG A 195 21.36 -12.14 -13.41
CA ARG A 195 20.39 -13.08 -12.84
C ARG A 195 18.98 -12.71 -13.26
N ARG A 196 18.17 -13.71 -13.55
CA ARG A 196 16.77 -13.51 -13.91
C ARG A 196 15.97 -13.05 -12.69
N VAL A 197 15.19 -11.98 -12.85
CA VAL A 197 14.26 -11.51 -11.82
C VAL A 197 12.96 -12.28 -11.98
N ILE A 198 12.69 -13.17 -11.03
CA ILE A 198 11.53 -14.06 -11.08
C ILE A 198 10.35 -13.56 -10.26
N GLY A 199 10.60 -12.64 -9.34
CA GLY A 199 9.51 -12.02 -8.61
C GLY A 199 9.87 -10.70 -7.93
N ALA A 200 8.83 -9.96 -7.57
CA ALA A 200 8.98 -8.67 -6.91
C ALA A 200 7.89 -8.45 -5.85
N VAL A 201 8.27 -7.72 -4.81
CA VAL A 201 7.38 -7.20 -3.77
C VAL A 201 7.52 -5.68 -3.73
N ASN A 202 6.41 -4.99 -3.44
CA ASN A 202 6.20 -3.54 -3.41
C ASN A 202 5.46 -3.03 -4.66
N ASP A 203 4.23 -2.56 -4.47
CA ASP A 203 3.38 -2.10 -5.58
C ASP A 203 3.98 -0.97 -6.38
N ARG A 204 4.55 -0.02 -5.66
CA ARG A 204 5.13 1.17 -6.27
C ARG A 204 6.34 0.80 -7.10
N PHE A 205 7.13 -0.16 -6.65
CA PHE A 205 8.20 -0.73 -7.48
C PHE A 205 7.63 -1.41 -8.73
N CYS A 206 6.65 -2.31 -8.57
CA CYS A 206 6.08 -3.04 -9.70
C CYS A 206 5.48 -2.08 -10.74
N ARG A 207 4.74 -1.06 -10.31
CA ARG A 207 4.16 -0.04 -11.20
C ARG A 207 5.24 0.81 -11.87
N ASN A 208 6.23 1.30 -11.11
CA ASN A 208 7.30 2.12 -11.68
C ASN A 208 8.16 1.31 -12.66
N MET A 209 8.36 0.02 -12.40
CA MET A 209 9.06 -0.89 -13.31
C MET A 209 8.31 -1.00 -14.64
N LEU A 210 7.01 -1.28 -14.60
CA LEU A 210 6.16 -1.32 -15.79
C LEU A 210 6.22 -0.01 -16.59
N GLN A 211 6.07 1.13 -15.92
CA GLN A 211 6.17 2.45 -16.56
C GLN A 211 7.55 2.72 -17.16
N ARG A 212 8.63 2.36 -16.44
CA ARG A 212 10.02 2.62 -16.85
C ARG A 212 10.40 1.90 -18.13
N PHE A 213 9.81 0.73 -18.36
CA PHE A 213 10.11 -0.15 -19.49
C PHE A 213 8.96 -0.22 -20.51
N ASP A 214 8.08 0.77 -20.53
CA ASP A 214 6.97 0.91 -21.49
C ASP A 214 6.06 -0.34 -21.54
N GLU A 215 5.72 -0.88 -20.36
CA GLU A 215 4.87 -2.07 -20.18
C GLU A 215 5.43 -3.35 -20.85
N ARG A 216 6.73 -3.38 -21.20
CA ARG A 216 7.38 -4.53 -21.86
C ARG A 216 7.73 -5.70 -20.93
N VAL A 217 7.61 -5.53 -19.61
CA VAL A 217 7.96 -6.58 -18.65
C VAL A 217 6.94 -7.71 -18.72
N ASP A 218 7.41 -8.93 -18.92
CA ASP A 218 6.54 -10.10 -18.92
C ASP A 218 6.14 -10.47 -17.47
N LEU A 219 4.88 -10.20 -17.13
CA LEU A 219 4.29 -10.52 -15.83
C LEU A 219 3.78 -11.96 -15.70
N GLU A 220 3.89 -12.78 -16.74
CA GLU A 220 3.75 -14.23 -16.63
C GLU A 220 5.04 -14.86 -16.08
N GLU A 221 6.20 -14.35 -16.52
CA GLU A 221 7.52 -14.81 -16.11
C GLU A 221 8.02 -14.15 -14.81
N LEU A 222 7.71 -12.86 -14.60
CA LEU A 222 7.96 -12.16 -13.35
C LEU A 222 6.69 -12.13 -12.49
N ARG A 223 6.70 -12.87 -11.37
CA ARG A 223 5.56 -12.89 -10.45
C ARG A 223 5.62 -11.74 -9.44
N THR A 224 4.58 -10.92 -9.43
CA THR A 224 4.35 -9.99 -8.33
C THR A 224 3.71 -10.74 -7.17
N LEU A 225 4.36 -10.80 -6.00
CA LEU A 225 3.83 -11.56 -4.83
C LEU A 225 2.52 -10.99 -4.24
N ASN A 226 2.03 -9.89 -4.80
CA ASN A 226 0.67 -9.41 -4.61
C ASN A 226 0.19 -8.65 -5.85
N ARG A 227 -0.67 -9.28 -6.65
CA ARG A 227 -1.16 -8.73 -7.92
C ARG A 227 -2.19 -7.63 -7.73
N CYS A 228 -2.72 -7.44 -6.51
CA CYS A 228 -3.53 -6.27 -6.17
C CYS A 228 -2.77 -4.95 -6.28
N PHE A 229 -1.44 -4.95 -6.48
CA PHE A 229 -0.68 -3.73 -6.77
C PHE A 229 -1.26 -2.94 -7.94
N SER A 230 -1.83 -3.64 -8.92
CA SER A 230 -2.42 -3.06 -10.11
C SER A 230 -3.63 -2.17 -9.79
N ALA A 231 -4.46 -2.61 -8.84
CA ALA A 231 -5.58 -1.83 -8.31
C ALA A 231 -5.15 -0.81 -7.23
N GLY A 232 -4.10 -1.10 -6.47
CA GLY A 232 -3.66 -0.26 -5.35
C GLY A 232 -2.71 0.88 -5.73
N SER A 233 -2.00 0.77 -6.85
CA SER A 233 -1.03 1.78 -7.29
C SER A 233 -1.67 3.06 -7.83
N ASP A 234 -2.95 3.01 -8.23
CA ASP A 234 -3.75 4.15 -8.69
C ASP A 234 -4.99 4.31 -7.78
N LYS A 235 -5.13 5.49 -7.18
CA LYS A 235 -6.22 5.80 -6.25
C LYS A 235 -7.59 5.86 -6.94
N GLY A 236 -7.67 6.37 -8.16
CA GLY A 236 -8.93 6.44 -8.90
C GLY A 236 -9.40 5.07 -9.40
N VAL A 237 -8.47 4.17 -9.73
CA VAL A 237 -8.80 2.75 -9.99
C VAL A 237 -9.38 2.11 -8.73
N ALA A 238 -8.73 2.29 -7.57
CA ALA A 238 -9.25 1.78 -6.30
C ALA A 238 -10.65 2.35 -5.98
N TYR A 239 -10.90 3.64 -6.21
CA TYR A 239 -12.21 4.25 -5.99
C TYR A 239 -13.27 3.70 -6.94
N SER A 240 -12.93 3.50 -8.21
CA SER A 240 -13.85 2.92 -9.20
C SER A 240 -14.25 1.50 -8.81
N LEU A 241 -13.30 0.67 -8.37
CA LEU A 241 -13.58 -0.68 -7.87
C LEU A 241 -14.41 -0.66 -6.59
N MET A 242 -14.15 0.28 -5.69
CA MET A 242 -14.96 0.44 -4.47
C MET A 242 -16.40 0.82 -4.80
N ASN A 243 -16.61 1.72 -5.77
CA ASN A 243 -17.95 2.10 -6.22
C ASN A 243 -18.71 0.90 -6.79
N GLU A 244 -18.07 0.10 -7.65
CA GLU A 244 -18.68 -1.12 -8.19
C GLU A 244 -19.02 -2.13 -7.07
N PHE A 245 -18.10 -2.31 -6.11
CA PHE A 245 -18.31 -3.19 -4.97
C PHE A 245 -19.51 -2.76 -4.12
N VAL A 246 -19.61 -1.47 -3.76
CA VAL A 246 -20.71 -0.96 -2.93
C VAL A 246 -22.03 -0.93 -3.71
N GLN A 247 -22.01 -0.63 -5.01
CA GLN A 247 -23.21 -0.72 -5.86
C GLN A 247 -23.76 -2.15 -5.92
N ALA A 248 -22.87 -3.15 -6.05
CA ALA A 248 -23.27 -4.55 -6.05
C ALA A 248 -23.68 -5.06 -4.66
N ARG A 249 -23.07 -4.52 -3.59
CA ARG A 249 -23.26 -4.95 -2.21
C ARG A 249 -23.24 -3.75 -1.26
N PRO A 250 -24.37 -3.02 -1.11
CA PRO A 250 -24.43 -1.85 -0.25
C PRO A 250 -23.98 -2.15 1.18
N GLN A 251 -23.07 -1.32 1.70
CA GLN A 251 -22.55 -1.43 3.06
C GLN A 251 -22.97 -0.20 3.87
N PRO A 252 -23.71 -0.34 4.99
CA PRO A 252 -24.20 0.80 5.76
C PRO A 252 -23.10 1.76 6.26
N GLY A 253 -21.89 1.25 6.50
CA GLY A 253 -20.74 2.03 6.96
C GLY A 253 -19.89 2.65 5.85
N LEU A 254 -20.17 2.37 4.58
CA LEU A 254 -19.44 2.94 3.43
C LEU A 254 -20.31 3.96 2.70
N PRO A 255 -19.72 4.99 2.06
CA PRO A 255 -20.48 5.84 1.15
C PRO A 255 -20.99 5.02 -0.04
N SER A 256 -22.18 5.36 -0.55
CA SER A 256 -22.74 4.71 -1.75
C SER A 256 -21.89 4.94 -3.01
N GLU A 257 -21.11 6.02 -3.02
CA GLU A 257 -20.22 6.39 -4.10
C GLU A 257 -19.08 7.27 -3.58
N ILE A 258 -17.87 7.04 -4.09
CA ILE A 258 -16.71 7.90 -3.99
C ILE A 258 -16.60 8.68 -5.30
N LEU A 259 -16.95 9.96 -5.25
CA LEU A 259 -16.90 10.84 -6.41
C LEU A 259 -15.45 11.15 -6.76
N ASN A 260 -15.04 10.70 -7.94
CA ASN A 260 -13.70 10.91 -8.45
C ASN A 260 -13.68 11.06 -9.99
N ALA A 261 -12.61 11.65 -10.49
CA ALA A 261 -12.28 11.77 -11.91
C ALA A 261 -10.78 11.59 -12.12
N HIS A 262 -10.38 11.19 -13.32
CA HIS A 262 -8.98 11.10 -13.75
C HIS A 262 -8.62 12.26 -14.65
N ALA A 263 -7.43 12.81 -14.46
CA ALA A 263 -6.86 13.84 -15.31
C ALA A 263 -5.47 13.41 -15.80
N ASP A 264 -5.38 13.10 -17.09
CA ASP A 264 -4.15 12.58 -17.74
C ASP A 264 -3.23 13.70 -18.26
N SER A 265 -3.67 14.95 -18.19
CA SER A 265 -2.90 16.11 -18.61
C SER A 265 -3.05 17.28 -17.64
N ARG A 266 -2.09 18.22 -17.67
CA ARG A 266 -2.19 19.49 -16.95
C ARG A 266 -3.49 20.24 -17.30
N LEU A 267 -3.85 20.31 -18.58
CA LEU A 267 -5.04 21.03 -19.03
C LEU A 267 -6.32 20.40 -18.46
N SER A 268 -6.47 19.08 -18.59
CA SER A 268 -7.62 18.36 -18.05
C SER A 268 -7.68 18.46 -16.52
N LEU A 269 -6.54 18.48 -15.83
CA LEU A 269 -6.48 18.63 -14.37
C LEU A 269 -7.00 20.00 -13.92
N VAL A 270 -6.52 21.08 -14.53
CA VAL A 270 -6.99 22.45 -14.26
C VAL A 270 -8.48 22.56 -14.51
N GLN A 271 -8.95 22.10 -15.68
CA GLN A 271 -10.35 22.19 -16.06
C GLN A 271 -11.25 21.41 -15.09
N THR A 272 -10.87 20.17 -14.74
CA THR A 272 -11.65 19.33 -13.83
C THR A 272 -11.78 19.96 -12.45
N VAL A 273 -10.68 20.51 -11.89
CA VAL A 273 -10.71 21.19 -10.58
C VAL A 273 -11.65 22.39 -10.61
N LEU A 274 -11.52 23.26 -11.62
CA LEU A 274 -12.36 24.45 -11.76
C LEU A 274 -13.84 24.10 -11.94
N ASP A 275 -14.14 23.11 -12.78
CA ASP A 275 -15.52 22.67 -13.02
C ASP A 275 -16.17 22.12 -11.74
N TRP A 276 -15.40 21.40 -10.91
CA TRP A 276 -15.89 20.88 -9.64
C TRP A 276 -16.10 21.98 -8.61
N MET A 277 -15.16 22.94 -8.51
CA MET A 277 -15.29 24.11 -7.64
C MET A 277 -16.49 24.99 -8.04
N ALA A 278 -16.72 25.19 -9.33
CA ALA A 278 -17.88 25.93 -9.85
C ALA A 278 -19.22 25.27 -9.50
N ARG A 279 -19.23 23.96 -9.26
CA ARG A 279 -20.39 23.20 -8.76
C ARG A 279 -20.49 23.20 -7.23
N GLY A 280 -19.68 24.00 -6.54
CA GLY A 280 -19.68 24.14 -5.08
C GLY A 280 -18.97 23.01 -4.34
N ARG A 281 -18.15 22.20 -5.02
CA ARG A 281 -17.41 21.10 -4.38
C ARG A 281 -16.09 21.58 -3.79
N GLN A 282 -15.73 21.00 -2.66
CA GLN A 282 -14.36 21.07 -2.13
C GLN A 282 -13.54 19.95 -2.77
N VAL A 283 -12.40 20.28 -3.36
CA VAL A 283 -11.65 19.38 -4.26
C VAL A 283 -10.31 19.01 -3.66
N VAL A 284 -9.92 17.75 -3.85
CA VAL A 284 -8.57 17.25 -3.55
C VAL A 284 -8.01 16.62 -4.82
N ILE A 285 -6.76 16.95 -5.15
CA ILE A 285 -6.03 16.28 -6.22
C ILE A 285 -4.97 15.37 -5.60
N LYS A 286 -4.79 14.18 -6.18
CA LYS A 286 -3.84 13.18 -5.70
C LYS A 286 -3.05 12.63 -6.89
N PRO A 287 -1.72 12.81 -6.94
CA PRO A 287 -0.89 12.28 -8.02
C PRO A 287 -0.79 10.76 -7.98
N HIS A 288 -0.49 10.18 -9.14
CA HIS A 288 -0.25 8.75 -9.30
C HIS A 288 1.18 8.34 -8.91
N GLY A 289 1.36 7.17 -8.30
CA GLY A 289 2.70 6.60 -8.05
C GLY A 289 3.60 7.37 -7.06
N THR A 290 3.07 8.34 -6.30
CA THR A 290 3.82 9.10 -5.28
C THR A 290 3.66 8.53 -3.87
N GLY A 291 4.45 9.03 -2.93
CA GLY A 291 4.32 8.70 -1.51
C GLY A 291 4.31 9.97 -0.64
N LEU A 292 4.17 9.79 0.68
CA LEU A 292 4.32 10.87 1.68
C LEU A 292 3.33 12.04 1.57
N GLY A 293 2.30 11.93 0.73
CA GLY A 293 1.39 13.04 0.43
C GLY A 293 2.00 14.10 -0.50
N HIS A 294 3.14 13.82 -1.14
CA HIS A 294 3.74 14.71 -2.12
C HIS A 294 2.79 14.91 -3.31
N GLY A 295 2.58 16.18 -3.67
CA GLY A 295 1.68 16.61 -4.73
C GLY A 295 0.18 16.52 -4.40
N ILE A 296 -0.21 16.19 -3.16
CA ILE A 296 -1.63 16.30 -2.76
C ILE A 296 -1.96 17.76 -2.49
N GLU A 297 -2.94 18.33 -3.20
CA GLU A 297 -3.43 19.70 -3.01
C GLU A 297 -4.93 19.72 -2.69
N PHE A 298 -5.35 20.69 -1.87
CA PHE A 298 -6.73 20.87 -1.39
C PHE A 298 -7.30 22.23 -1.80
N PHE A 299 -8.33 22.23 -2.65
CA PHE A 299 -9.03 23.44 -3.12
C PHE A 299 -10.35 23.55 -2.35
N LEU A 300 -10.32 24.29 -1.25
CA LEU A 300 -11.42 24.34 -0.27
C LEU A 300 -12.14 25.68 -0.25
N ASP A 301 -11.50 26.72 -0.78
CA ASP A 301 -12.03 28.08 -0.88
C ASP A 301 -12.74 28.25 -2.24
N PRO A 302 -14.07 28.44 -2.27
CA PRO A 302 -14.80 28.65 -3.52
C PRO A 302 -14.45 29.97 -4.22
N GLN A 303 -13.74 30.89 -3.55
CA GLN A 303 -13.32 32.17 -4.11
C GLN A 303 -11.89 32.15 -4.67
N GLU A 304 -11.20 31.00 -4.64
CA GLU A 304 -9.86 30.87 -5.20
C GLU A 304 -9.85 31.21 -6.70
N SER A 305 -8.96 32.11 -7.12
CA SER A 305 -8.91 32.58 -8.51
C SER A 305 -8.36 31.52 -9.45
N TYR A 306 -8.66 31.66 -10.75
CA TYR A 306 -8.11 30.80 -11.80
C TYR A 306 -6.58 30.69 -11.69
N GLU A 307 -5.90 31.82 -11.53
CA GLU A 307 -4.44 31.90 -11.44
C GLU A 307 -3.91 31.19 -10.19
N GLN A 308 -4.61 31.28 -9.07
CA GLN A 308 -4.23 30.60 -7.83
C GLN A 308 -4.36 29.09 -7.97
N VAL A 309 -5.47 28.60 -8.55
CA VAL A 309 -5.69 27.18 -8.82
C VAL A 309 -4.59 26.63 -9.74
N VAL A 310 -4.35 27.31 -10.86
CA VAL A 310 -3.30 26.93 -11.82
C VAL A 310 -1.92 26.90 -11.17
N ALA A 311 -1.55 27.93 -10.40
CA ALA A 311 -0.24 27.99 -9.77
C ALA A 311 -0.02 26.85 -8.75
N ARG A 312 -1.07 26.39 -8.06
CA ARG A 312 -0.98 25.26 -7.13
C ARG A 312 -0.82 23.93 -7.85
N ILE A 313 -1.56 23.73 -8.93
CA ILE A 313 -1.43 22.55 -9.80
C ILE A 313 -0.02 22.48 -10.38
N ASP A 314 0.51 23.59 -10.89
CA ASP A 314 1.86 23.66 -11.45
C ASP A 314 2.93 23.35 -10.40
N ARG A 315 2.80 23.91 -9.18
CA ARG A 315 3.71 23.56 -8.08
C ARG A 315 3.66 22.07 -7.74
N SER A 316 2.47 21.46 -7.76
CA SER A 316 2.32 20.03 -7.51
C SER A 316 3.04 19.20 -8.58
N LEU A 317 2.83 19.53 -9.85
CA LEU A 317 3.47 18.84 -10.98
C LEU A 317 4.99 18.94 -10.88
N CYS A 318 5.53 20.16 -10.72
CA CYS A 318 6.96 20.40 -10.57
C CYS A 318 7.56 19.64 -9.37
N LEU A 319 6.89 19.67 -8.21
CA LEU A 319 7.35 18.94 -7.03
C LEU A 319 7.46 17.43 -7.31
N THR A 320 6.45 16.86 -7.96
CA THR A 320 6.45 15.42 -8.26
C THR A 320 7.47 15.05 -9.34
N GLU A 321 7.68 15.91 -10.33
CA GLU A 321 8.71 15.72 -11.35
C GLU A 321 10.11 15.76 -10.74
N GLU A 322 10.41 16.78 -9.94
CA GLU A 322 11.72 16.95 -9.30
C GLU A 322 12.02 15.79 -8.33
N TYR A 323 11.06 15.44 -7.47
CA TYR A 323 11.31 14.48 -6.39
C TYR A 323 11.36 13.03 -6.89
N TYR A 324 10.62 12.69 -7.95
CA TYR A 324 10.51 11.32 -8.45
C TYR A 324 11.14 11.10 -9.82
N GLY A 325 11.59 12.15 -10.51
CA GLY A 325 12.18 12.04 -11.85
C GLY A 325 11.17 11.66 -12.94
N ILE A 326 9.89 12.01 -12.77
CA ILE A 326 8.81 11.68 -13.70
C ILE A 326 8.54 12.90 -14.58
N SER A 327 8.92 12.83 -15.86
CA SER A 327 8.79 13.96 -16.78
C SER A 327 7.33 14.41 -16.92
N GLY A 328 7.08 15.71 -16.79
CA GLY A 328 5.73 16.28 -16.82
C GLY A 328 4.91 16.10 -15.54
N GLY A 329 5.52 15.58 -14.47
CA GLY A 329 4.90 15.31 -13.19
C GLY A 329 4.23 13.94 -13.10
N ALA A 330 3.74 13.61 -11.91
CA ALA A 330 3.15 12.31 -11.58
C ALA A 330 1.71 12.15 -12.08
N LEU A 331 1.49 12.36 -13.39
CA LEU A 331 0.24 12.08 -14.08
C LEU A 331 0.01 10.56 -14.25
N PRO A 332 -1.26 10.10 -14.34
CA PRO A 332 -2.47 10.88 -14.17
C PRO A 332 -2.71 11.33 -12.72
N TYR A 333 -3.53 12.35 -12.51
CA TYR A 333 -3.99 12.73 -11.18
C TYR A 333 -5.43 12.23 -10.96
N THR A 334 -5.70 11.74 -9.75
CA THR A 334 -7.07 11.53 -9.26
C THR A 334 -7.58 12.84 -8.67
N VAL A 335 -8.70 13.34 -9.19
CA VAL A 335 -9.46 14.46 -8.62
C VAL A 335 -10.63 13.87 -7.84
N CYS A 336 -10.75 14.17 -6.55
CA CYS A 336 -11.82 13.63 -5.70
C CYS A 336 -12.38 14.70 -4.75
N GLU A 337 -13.56 14.42 -4.20
CA GLU A 337 -14.18 15.31 -3.23
C GLU A 337 -13.45 15.29 -1.88
N TYR A 338 -13.31 16.45 -1.26
CA TYR A 338 -12.83 16.55 0.11
C TYR A 338 -13.89 16.02 1.08
N VAL A 339 -13.47 15.11 1.96
CA VAL A 339 -14.30 14.59 3.05
C VAL A 339 -13.71 15.09 4.37
N ASP A 340 -14.55 15.67 5.23
CA ASP A 340 -14.09 16.14 6.54
C ASP A 340 -13.97 14.98 7.53
N ALA A 341 -12.75 14.74 8.00
CA ALA A 341 -12.48 13.64 8.92
C ALA A 341 -13.02 13.94 10.33
N CYS A 342 -13.45 12.88 11.02
CA CYS A 342 -13.69 12.87 12.45
C CYS A 342 -12.42 13.24 13.21
N ARG A 343 -12.64 13.75 14.42
CA ARG A 343 -11.59 14.17 15.35
C ARG A 343 -11.65 13.33 16.61
N VAL A 344 -10.54 13.18 17.31
CA VAL A 344 -10.53 12.61 18.66
C VAL A 344 -11.33 13.55 19.58
N ALA A 345 -12.41 13.06 20.17
CA ALA A 345 -13.37 13.89 20.91
C ALA A 345 -13.09 13.96 22.43
N ALA A 346 -12.18 13.13 22.93
CA ALA A 346 -11.89 13.03 24.36
C ALA A 346 -11.14 14.28 24.87
N LYS A 347 -11.83 15.13 25.65
CA LYS A 347 -11.36 16.45 26.11
C LYS A 347 -10.05 16.45 26.87
N ASP A 348 -9.78 15.39 27.62
CA ASP A 348 -8.57 15.27 28.45
C ASP A 348 -7.46 14.44 27.77
N HIS A 349 -7.65 14.08 26.49
CA HIS A 349 -6.65 13.34 25.74
C HIS A 349 -5.69 14.29 25.03
N PRO A 350 -4.36 14.02 25.02
CA PRO A 350 -3.38 14.87 24.31
C PRO A 350 -3.65 15.06 22.81
N LEU A 351 -4.46 14.17 22.22
CA LEU A 351 -4.84 14.21 20.80
C LEU A 351 -6.23 14.83 20.55
N GLU A 352 -6.85 15.46 21.55
CA GLU A 352 -8.15 16.12 21.41
C GLU A 352 -8.18 17.11 20.23
N GLY A 353 -9.16 16.94 19.33
CA GLY A 353 -9.34 17.81 18.17
C GLY A 353 -8.44 17.48 16.97
N HIS A 354 -7.62 16.44 17.07
CA HIS A 354 -6.82 15.96 15.95
C HIS A 354 -7.67 15.04 15.05
N LYS A 355 -7.57 15.24 13.74
CA LYS A 355 -8.21 14.38 12.74
C LYS A 355 -7.58 13.00 12.71
N TYR A 356 -8.33 11.97 12.33
CA TYR A 356 -7.78 10.64 12.22
C TYR A 356 -8.30 9.86 11.01
N GLU A 357 -7.50 8.90 10.57
CA GLU A 357 -7.88 7.85 9.62
C GLU A 357 -7.58 6.47 10.21
N LEU A 358 -8.25 5.43 9.75
CA LEU A 358 -8.03 4.05 10.18
C LEU A 358 -7.21 3.30 9.14
N ARG A 359 -6.34 2.40 9.59
CA ARG A 359 -5.67 1.43 8.73
C ARG A 359 -6.15 0.02 9.04
N VAL A 360 -6.76 -0.63 8.07
CA VAL A 360 -7.18 -2.04 8.14
C VAL A 360 -6.28 -2.87 7.23
N VAL A 361 -5.60 -3.87 7.79
CA VAL A 361 -4.73 -4.77 7.03
C VAL A 361 -5.53 -6.00 6.65
N VAL A 362 -5.76 -6.22 5.36
CA VAL A 362 -6.30 -7.47 4.83
C VAL A 362 -5.15 -8.39 4.48
N TYR A 363 -5.21 -9.66 4.90
CA TYR A 363 -4.16 -10.63 4.65
C TYR A 363 -4.72 -12.02 4.33
N ARG A 364 -3.92 -12.82 3.63
CA ARG A 364 -4.23 -14.22 3.32
C ARG A 364 -3.89 -15.09 4.52
N HIS A 365 -4.80 -16.01 4.85
CA HIS A 365 -4.58 -17.12 5.76
C HIS A 365 -5.06 -18.41 5.08
N GLY A 366 -4.12 -19.20 4.55
CA GLY A 366 -4.43 -20.38 3.74
C GLY A 366 -5.23 -20.01 2.49
N MET A 367 -6.45 -20.53 2.39
CA MET A 367 -7.42 -20.28 1.30
C MET A 367 -8.49 -19.23 1.67
N THR A 368 -8.23 -18.42 2.69
CA THR A 368 -9.14 -17.36 3.14
C THR A 368 -8.43 -16.03 3.22
N LEU A 369 -9.21 -14.94 3.15
CA LEU A 369 -8.81 -13.59 3.52
C LEU A 369 -9.34 -13.28 4.92
N ARG A 370 -8.57 -12.52 5.68
CA ARG A 370 -8.94 -11.98 7.00
C ARG A 370 -8.51 -10.51 7.09
N ALA A 371 -9.13 -9.75 7.97
CA ALA A 371 -8.72 -8.38 8.29
C ALA A 371 -8.23 -8.24 9.73
N PHE A 372 -7.30 -7.30 9.90
CA PHE A 372 -6.82 -6.81 11.18
C PHE A 372 -6.90 -5.27 11.17
N PRO A 373 -7.74 -4.63 11.99
CA PRO A 373 -7.72 -3.18 12.14
C PRO A 373 -6.46 -2.80 12.94
N SER A 374 -5.47 -2.24 12.26
CA SER A 374 -4.13 -2.05 12.81
C SER A 374 -4.07 -0.82 13.72
N ILE A 375 -4.23 0.37 13.17
CA ILE A 375 -4.08 1.62 13.91
C ILE A 375 -5.05 2.69 13.42
N ALA A 376 -5.43 3.59 14.32
CA ALA A 376 -5.83 4.93 13.96
C ALA A 376 -4.57 5.77 13.78
N LYS A 377 -4.43 6.40 12.61
CA LYS A 377 -3.39 7.38 12.34
C LYS A 377 -3.95 8.76 12.66
N VAL A 378 -3.39 9.41 13.66
CA VAL A 378 -3.86 10.70 14.12
C VAL A 378 -3.01 11.80 13.49
N ALA A 379 -3.66 12.84 12.98
CA ALA A 379 -3.00 14.03 12.47
C ALA A 379 -2.11 14.62 13.56
N ARG A 380 -0.93 15.10 13.19
CA ARG A 380 -0.06 15.73 14.16
C ARG A 380 -0.53 17.12 14.55
N GLU A 381 -0.99 17.90 13.59
CA GLU A 381 -1.54 19.22 13.87
C GLU A 381 -3.00 19.08 14.32
N ARG A 382 -3.34 19.78 15.40
CA ARG A 382 -4.73 19.96 15.81
C ARG A 382 -5.45 20.75 14.73
N ASP A 383 -6.67 20.35 14.40
CA ASP A 383 -7.52 21.12 13.50
C ASP A 383 -8.24 22.18 14.34
N ASP A 384 -7.70 23.40 14.38
CA ASP A 384 -8.34 24.53 15.02
C ASP A 384 -9.48 25.04 14.12
N LEU A 385 -10.64 25.30 14.73
CA LEU A 385 -11.92 25.60 14.06
C LEU A 385 -11.93 26.90 13.21
N GLY A 386 -10.79 27.47 12.86
CA GLY A 386 -10.65 28.74 12.15
C GLY A 386 -9.60 28.78 11.02
N GLY A 387 -8.77 27.74 10.85
CA GLY A 387 -7.76 27.72 9.79
C GLY A 387 -7.42 26.29 9.41
N ARG A 388 -7.93 25.79 8.28
CA ARG A 388 -7.60 24.45 7.78
C ARG A 388 -6.13 24.40 7.35
N VAL A 389 -5.21 24.20 8.28
CA VAL A 389 -3.77 24.06 7.99
C VAL A 389 -3.58 22.76 7.21
N ARG A 390 -2.94 22.81 6.02
CA ARG A 390 -2.71 21.64 5.14
C ARG A 390 -2.18 20.41 5.89
N ARG A 391 -1.33 20.61 6.91
CA ARG A 391 -0.75 19.54 7.74
C ARG A 391 -1.76 18.84 8.65
N ALA A 392 -2.86 19.48 9.01
CA ALA A 392 -3.98 18.86 9.74
C ALA A 392 -4.88 18.00 8.84
N LEU A 393 -4.72 18.10 7.51
CA LEU A 393 -5.54 17.38 6.52
C LEU A 393 -4.87 16.11 5.97
N ILE A 394 -3.57 15.91 6.22
CA ILE A 394 -2.80 14.75 5.75
C ILE A 394 -2.32 13.96 6.98
N ASN A 395 -2.91 12.79 7.24
CA ASN A 395 -2.59 11.95 8.39
C ASN A 395 -1.39 11.01 8.13
N ASN A 396 -0.30 11.55 7.58
CA ASN A 396 0.88 10.76 7.26
C ASN A 396 1.84 10.69 8.45
N ILE A 397 1.77 9.58 9.20
CA ILE A 397 2.61 9.38 10.39
C ILE A 397 4.11 9.36 10.03
N THR A 398 4.47 8.84 8.86
CA THR A 398 5.86 8.80 8.40
C THR A 398 6.37 10.22 8.11
N ALA A 399 5.62 11.08 7.42
CA ALA A 399 6.02 12.48 7.19
C ALA A 399 6.10 13.32 8.48
N SER A 400 5.31 12.96 9.50
CA SER A 400 5.22 13.69 10.77
C SER A 400 6.50 13.61 11.62
N GLY A 401 7.29 12.54 11.48
CA GLY A 401 8.51 12.29 12.25
C GLY A 401 9.78 12.98 11.74
N ASP A 402 9.82 13.45 10.48
CA ASP A 402 11.04 14.04 9.89
C ASP A 402 11.30 15.48 10.35
N THR A 403 10.28 16.18 10.85
CA THR A 403 10.37 17.64 11.08
C THR A 403 10.47 18.06 12.55
N SER A 404 10.32 17.16 13.54
CA SER A 404 10.14 17.60 14.94
C SER A 404 10.77 16.78 16.06
N LYS A 405 11.57 15.75 15.79
CA LYS A 405 12.11 14.86 16.85
C LYS A 405 11.05 14.19 17.75
N VAL A 406 9.78 14.20 17.37
CA VAL A 406 8.69 13.50 18.09
C VAL A 406 8.43 12.16 17.40
N SER A 407 8.21 11.10 18.18
CA SER A 407 7.99 9.75 17.64
C SER A 407 6.65 9.70 16.91
N GLY A 408 6.62 9.09 15.71
CA GLY A 408 5.35 8.87 15.00
C GLY A 408 4.38 7.99 15.78
N VAL A 409 4.91 7.14 16.66
CA VAL A 409 4.16 6.24 17.56
C VAL A 409 3.20 6.99 18.49
N ASP A 410 3.55 8.22 18.90
CA ASP A 410 2.71 9.03 19.82
C ASP A 410 1.38 9.47 19.17
N TYR A 411 1.29 9.37 17.83
CA TYR A 411 0.12 9.70 17.02
C TYR A 411 -0.53 8.44 16.42
N MET A 412 -0.27 7.27 17.00
CA MET A 412 -0.90 6.00 16.64
C MET A 412 -1.72 5.47 17.81
N LEU A 413 -2.97 5.08 17.53
CA LEU A 413 -3.82 4.40 18.49
C LEU A 413 -4.09 2.96 18.00
N PRO A 414 -3.82 1.91 18.79
CA PRO A 414 -4.14 0.53 18.41
C PRO A 414 -5.66 0.35 18.27
N LEU A 415 -6.14 -0.37 17.25
CA LEU A 415 -7.58 -0.53 17.01
C LEU A 415 -8.16 -1.84 17.53
N CYS A 416 -7.35 -2.83 17.88
CA CYS A 416 -7.79 -3.97 18.69
C CYS A 416 -7.66 -3.63 20.18
N ASN A 417 -8.10 -2.44 20.58
CA ASN A 417 -7.98 -1.96 21.95
C ASN A 417 -9.25 -1.19 22.35
N GLN A 418 -9.96 -1.66 23.37
CA GLN A 418 -11.28 -1.11 23.69
C GLN A 418 -11.22 0.36 24.12
N ARG A 419 -10.15 0.75 24.83
CA ARG A 419 -9.93 2.15 25.24
C ARG A 419 -9.72 3.05 24.03
N SER A 420 -8.88 2.67 23.08
CA SER A 420 -8.66 3.43 21.85
C SER A 420 -9.94 3.58 21.03
N LEU A 421 -10.74 2.51 20.90
CA LEU A 421 -12.03 2.59 20.21
C LEU A 421 -12.97 3.58 20.90
N GLY A 422 -13.04 3.55 22.23
CA GLY A 422 -13.80 4.52 23.01
C GLY A 422 -13.34 5.97 22.78
N LEU A 423 -12.03 6.23 22.68
CA LEU A 423 -11.48 7.57 22.38
C LEU A 423 -11.90 8.09 20.99
N LEU A 424 -12.06 7.18 20.03
CA LEU A 424 -12.44 7.50 18.65
C LEU A 424 -13.96 7.57 18.45
N GLY A 425 -14.75 7.17 19.46
CA GLY A 425 -16.20 7.03 19.36
C GLY A 425 -16.61 5.91 18.41
N LEU A 426 -15.84 4.81 18.38
CA LEU A 426 -16.10 3.61 17.59
C LEU A 426 -16.53 2.48 18.51
N SER A 427 -17.54 1.72 18.10
CA SER A 427 -17.90 0.44 18.73
C SER A 427 -17.09 -0.70 18.12
N ILE A 428 -17.10 -1.86 18.79
CA ILE A 428 -16.52 -3.08 18.22
C ILE A 428 -17.29 -3.47 16.94
N GLU A 429 -18.61 -3.29 16.95
CA GLU A 429 -19.50 -3.63 15.83
C GLU A 429 -19.23 -2.76 14.58
N ASP A 430 -18.88 -1.48 14.77
CA ASP A 430 -18.46 -0.60 13.66
C ASP A 430 -17.20 -1.13 12.98
N VAL A 431 -16.21 -1.52 13.78
CA VAL A 431 -14.91 -2.00 13.29
C VAL A 431 -15.03 -3.41 12.70
N GLU A 432 -15.88 -4.26 13.27
CA GLU A 432 -16.18 -5.59 12.74
C GLU A 432 -16.80 -5.49 11.34
N SER A 433 -17.81 -4.62 11.20
CA SER A 433 -18.46 -4.33 9.91
C SER A 433 -17.46 -3.77 8.89
N LEU A 434 -16.58 -2.87 9.34
CA LEU A 434 -15.51 -2.33 8.50
C LEU A 434 -14.52 -3.41 8.03
N CYS A 435 -14.13 -4.33 8.91
CA CYS A 435 -13.22 -5.44 8.58
C CYS A 435 -13.85 -6.41 7.57
N ALA A 436 -15.14 -6.72 7.73
CA ALA A 436 -15.90 -7.52 6.77
C ALA A 436 -16.02 -6.81 5.40
N ALA A 437 -16.27 -5.51 5.40
CA ALA A 437 -16.30 -4.71 4.17
C ALA A 437 -14.93 -4.64 3.48
N ALA A 438 -13.84 -4.48 4.25
CA ALA A 438 -12.48 -4.43 3.73
C ALA A 438 -12.05 -5.75 3.06
N THR A 439 -12.33 -6.89 3.72
CA THR A 439 -12.07 -8.22 3.12
C THR A 439 -12.96 -8.48 1.91
N GLY A 440 -14.23 -8.08 1.97
CA GLY A 440 -15.15 -8.16 0.83
C GLY A 440 -14.70 -7.33 -0.38
N TYR A 441 -14.17 -6.13 -0.13
CA TYR A 441 -13.62 -5.28 -1.18
C TYR A 441 -12.34 -5.88 -1.78
N VAL A 442 -11.38 -6.32 -0.97
CA VAL A 442 -10.15 -6.95 -1.48
C VAL A 442 -10.46 -8.25 -2.23
N ARG A 443 -11.43 -9.04 -1.75
CA ARG A 443 -11.97 -10.20 -2.47
C ARG A 443 -12.48 -9.80 -3.86
N TYR A 444 -13.27 -8.74 -3.95
CA TYR A 444 -13.76 -8.21 -5.22
C TYR A 444 -12.63 -7.75 -6.14
N VAL A 445 -11.62 -7.04 -5.61
CA VAL A 445 -10.43 -6.65 -6.38
C VAL A 445 -9.72 -7.87 -6.95
N LEU A 446 -9.51 -8.92 -6.15
CA LEU A 446 -8.89 -10.15 -6.61
C LEU A 446 -9.71 -10.86 -7.70
N ASP A 447 -11.03 -10.84 -7.58
CA ASP A 447 -11.91 -11.34 -8.63
C ASP A 447 -11.74 -10.57 -9.94
N GLN A 448 -11.64 -9.24 -9.88
CA GLN A 448 -11.40 -8.43 -11.06
C GLN A 448 -10.01 -8.68 -11.66
N VAL A 449 -8.96 -8.78 -10.83
CA VAL A 449 -7.60 -9.05 -11.30
C VAL A 449 -7.47 -10.43 -11.96
N ASP A 450 -8.17 -11.44 -11.43
CA ASP A 450 -8.17 -12.80 -11.97
C ASP A 450 -9.02 -12.91 -13.26
N THR A 451 -10.23 -12.32 -13.27
CA THR A 451 -11.20 -12.49 -14.36
C THR A 451 -11.11 -11.46 -15.47
N ARG A 452 -10.57 -10.27 -15.19
CA ARG A 452 -10.43 -9.14 -16.12
C ARG A 452 -9.05 -8.47 -16.02
N PRO A 453 -7.94 -9.23 -16.12
CA PRO A 453 -6.59 -8.68 -16.00
C PRO A 453 -6.30 -7.55 -17.00
N GLU A 454 -6.93 -7.57 -18.18
CA GLU A 454 -6.79 -6.55 -19.22
C GLU A 454 -7.21 -5.15 -18.76
N ARG A 455 -8.18 -5.06 -17.83
CA ARG A 455 -8.62 -3.80 -17.22
C ARG A 455 -7.48 -3.09 -16.49
N PHE A 456 -6.48 -3.85 -16.07
CA PHE A 456 -5.35 -3.40 -15.27
C PHE A 456 -4.04 -3.36 -16.05
N GLY A 457 -4.09 -3.57 -17.37
CA GLY A 457 -2.88 -3.74 -18.19
C GLY A 457 -2.09 -5.01 -17.84
N LEU A 458 -2.74 -6.02 -17.24
CA LEU A 458 -2.12 -7.29 -16.91
C LEU A 458 -2.40 -8.33 -18.02
N PRO A 459 -1.48 -9.29 -18.25
CA PRO A 459 -1.73 -10.37 -19.20
C PRO A 459 -2.87 -11.27 -18.73
N ALA A 460 -3.69 -11.74 -19.67
CA ALA A 460 -4.67 -12.78 -19.41
C ALA A 460 -3.95 -14.07 -19.01
N HIS A 461 -4.48 -14.80 -18.03
CA HIS A 461 -3.96 -16.13 -17.71
C HIS A 461 -3.96 -17.00 -18.97
N ARG A 462 -2.80 -17.50 -19.40
CA ARG A 462 -2.76 -18.66 -20.31
C ARG A 462 -3.56 -19.77 -19.63
N GLN A 463 -4.71 -20.13 -20.20
CA GLN A 463 -5.32 -21.41 -19.88
C GLN A 463 -4.25 -22.46 -20.16
N GLU A 464 -3.85 -23.22 -19.13
CA GLU A 464 -3.05 -24.42 -19.35
C GLU A 464 -3.79 -25.23 -20.41
N VAL A 465 -3.22 -25.31 -21.61
CA VAL A 465 -3.72 -26.17 -22.67
C VAL A 465 -3.66 -27.56 -22.07
N GLY A 466 -4.85 -28.10 -21.75
CA GLY A 466 -5.00 -29.39 -21.12
C GLY A 466 -4.05 -30.38 -21.78
N THR A 467 -3.25 -31.04 -20.96
CA THR A 467 -2.37 -32.12 -21.36
C THR A 467 -3.13 -33.03 -22.33
N VAL A 468 -2.80 -32.92 -23.61
CA VAL A 468 -3.31 -33.84 -24.62
C VAL A 468 -2.80 -35.21 -24.18
N ALA A 469 -3.73 -36.04 -23.70
CA ALA A 469 -3.43 -37.42 -23.36
C ALA A 469 -2.78 -38.06 -24.59
N VAL A 470 -1.48 -38.36 -24.46
CA VAL A 470 -0.78 -39.17 -25.45
C VAL A 470 -1.51 -40.52 -25.48
N PRO A 471 -2.07 -40.95 -26.62
CA PRO A 471 -2.71 -42.24 -26.68
C PRO A 471 -1.66 -43.30 -26.39
N ALA A 472 -1.96 -44.20 -25.45
CA ALA A 472 -1.14 -45.37 -25.18
C ALA A 472 -0.96 -46.14 -26.50
N ALA A 473 0.29 -46.33 -26.91
CA ALA A 473 0.62 -47.15 -28.05
C ALA A 473 0.15 -48.59 -27.78
N ALA A 474 -0.60 -49.13 -28.74
CA ALA A 474 -1.04 -50.52 -28.80
C ALA A 474 0.06 -51.44 -29.34
#